data_AF-A0AA38CLT2-F1
#
_entry.id   AF-A0AA38CLT2-F1
#
_cell.length_a   1.000
_cell.length_b   1.000
_cell.length_c   1.000
_cell.angle_alpha   90.00
_cell.angle_beta   90.00
_cell.angle_gamma   90.00
#
_symmetry.space_group_name_H-M   'P 1'
#
loop_
_entity.id
_entity.type
_entity.pdbx_description
1 polymer ?
#
loop_
_entity_poly.entity_id
_entity_poly.type
_entity_poly.pdbx_seq_one_letter_code
_entity_poly.pdbx_strand_id
1 'polypeptide(L)'
;AGALVQVYTDGTVLVTHGGVEMGQGLHTKVSQVAASAFNIPVSCVFISETSTDKVPNSSPTAASASSDMYGAAVLDACEQIKSRMKTIASDNKHASFAE
;
A
#
# COMPACT_ATOMS: atom_id res chain seq x y z
N ALA A 1 5.19 -10.92 7.47
CA ALA A 1 5.38 -9.69 6.68
C ALA A 1 4.40 -8.63 7.17
N GLY A 2 4.72 -7.35 7.02
CA GLY A 2 3.86 -6.25 7.43
C GLY A 2 3.98 -5.07 6.49
N ALA A 3 2.98 -4.20 6.54
CA ALA A 3 2.92 -2.94 5.80
C ALA A 3 2.15 -1.89 6.60
N LEU A 4 2.50 -0.63 6.38
CA LEU A 4 1.79 0.54 6.86
C LEU A 4 1.33 1.34 5.64
N VAL A 5 0.02 1.58 5.55
CA VAL A 5 -0.60 2.37 4.48
C VAL A 5 -1.29 3.58 5.11
N GLN A 6 -0.97 4.76 4.60
CA GLN A 6 -1.55 6.04 5.02
C GLN A 6 -2.21 6.69 3.80
N VAL A 7 -3.46 7.11 3.95
CA VAL A 7 -4.19 7.87 2.93
C VAL A 7 -4.31 9.31 3.44
N TYR A 8 -3.84 10.26 2.64
CA TYR A 8 -3.94 11.68 2.96
C TYR A 8 -5.24 12.29 2.43
N THR A 9 -5.59 13.48 2.94
CA THR A 9 -6.82 14.19 2.59
C THR A 9 -6.84 14.71 1.15
N ASP A 10 -5.69 14.71 0.46
CA ASP A 10 -5.59 15.04 -0.96
C ASP A 10 -5.75 13.80 -1.87
N GLY A 11 -6.04 12.63 -1.30
CA GLY A 11 -6.20 11.37 -2.01
C GLY A 11 -4.89 10.66 -2.35
N THR A 12 -3.73 11.19 -1.93
CA THR A 12 -2.45 10.49 -2.11
C THR A 12 -2.25 9.41 -1.05
N VAL A 13 -1.48 8.38 -1.40
CA VAL A 13 -1.27 7.20 -0.56
C VAL A 13 0.22 7.00 -0.30
N LEU A 14 0.62 7.02 0.96
CA LEU A 14 1.96 6.67 1.41
C LEU A 14 1.98 5.22 1.89
N VAL A 15 2.85 4.42 1.30
CA VAL A 15 3.01 3.00 1.63
C VAL A 15 4.42 2.76 2.16
N THR A 16 4.53 1.98 3.24
CA THR A 16 5.78 1.45 3.76
C THR A 16 5.61 -0.04 4.00
N HIS A 17 6.57 -0.86 3.58
CA HIS A 17 6.57 -2.29 3.83
C HIS A 17 7.95 -2.75 4.27
N GLY A 18 8.02 -3.92 4.93
CA GLY A 18 9.27 -4.46 5.47
C GLY A 18 10.29 -5.00 4.45
N GLY A 19 9.98 -4.88 3.16
CA GLY A 19 10.80 -5.42 2.08
C GLY A 19 11.74 -4.37 1.53
N VAL A 20 12.93 -4.77 1.10
CA VAL A 20 14.01 -3.90 0.65
C VAL A 20 14.11 -3.95 -0.86
N GLU A 21 14.08 -2.78 -1.50
CA GLU A 21 14.44 -2.64 -2.92
C GLU A 21 15.94 -2.82 -3.11
N MET A 22 16.33 -3.68 -4.05
CA MET A 22 17.71 -3.98 -4.43
C MET A 22 17.85 -4.20 -5.95
N GLY A 23 16.91 -3.66 -6.73
CA GLY A 23 16.90 -3.69 -8.20
C GLY A 23 15.90 -4.68 -8.80
N GLN A 24 15.19 -5.44 -7.97
CA GLN A 24 14.17 -6.41 -8.40
C GLN A 24 12.80 -5.77 -8.68
N GLY A 25 12.62 -4.49 -8.38
CA GLY A 25 11.37 -3.76 -8.60
C GLY A 25 10.28 -4.15 -7.60
N LEU A 26 10.66 -4.47 -6.36
CA LEU A 26 9.71 -4.78 -5.29
C LEU A 26 8.81 -3.58 -4.99
N HIS A 27 9.38 -2.38 -4.89
CA HIS A 27 8.61 -1.16 -4.60
C HIS A 27 7.61 -0.89 -5.74
N THR A 28 8.04 -1.05 -6.99
CA THR A 28 7.17 -0.91 -8.17
C THR A 28 5.97 -1.86 -8.12
N LYS A 29 6.21 -3.14 -7.81
CA LYS A 29 5.14 -4.14 -7.70
C LYS A 29 4.18 -3.81 -6.56
N VAL A 30 4.70 -3.39 -5.41
CA VAL A 30 3.88 -3.01 -4.26
C VAL A 30 3.04 -1.77 -4.55
N SER A 31 3.58 -0.74 -5.21
CA SER A 31 2.81 0.43 -5.64
C SER A 31 1.64 0.05 -6.55
N GLN A 32 1.86 -0.89 -7.47
CA GLN A 32 0.80 -1.38 -8.36
C GLN A 32 -0.30 -2.11 -7.60
N VAL A 33 0.04 -2.89 -6.56
CA VAL A 33 -0.94 -3.55 -5.69
C VAL A 33 -1.80 -2.51 -4.96
N ALA A 34 -1.20 -1.51 -4.32
CA ALA A 34 -1.93 -0.47 -3.61
C ALA A 34 -2.82 0.36 -4.55
N ALA A 35 -2.28 0.77 -5.71
CA ALA A 35 -3.00 1.52 -6.73
C ALA A 35 -4.22 0.74 -7.26
N SER A 36 -4.03 -0.56 -7.56
CA SER A 36 -5.12 -1.44 -7.98
C SER A 36 -6.16 -1.64 -6.89
N ALA A 37 -5.73 -1.79 -5.63
CA ALA A 37 -6.64 -1.98 -4.50
C ALA A 37 -7.59 -0.78 -4.34
N PHE A 38 -7.08 0.45 -4.42
CA PHE A 38 -7.88 1.68 -4.30
C PHE A 38 -8.50 2.15 -5.62
N ASN A 39 -8.19 1.51 -6.75
CA ASN A 39 -8.59 1.94 -8.09
C ASN A 39 -8.16 3.39 -8.40
N ILE A 40 -6.90 3.71 -8.12
CA ILE A 40 -6.27 5.02 -8.37
C ILE A 40 -5.06 4.89 -9.30
N PRO A 41 -4.61 5.97 -9.95
CA PRO A 41 -3.36 5.97 -10.69
C PRO A 41 -2.15 5.62 -9.79
N VAL A 42 -1.18 4.88 -10.33
CA VAL A 42 0.07 4.56 -9.60
C VAL A 42 0.82 5.83 -9.17
N SER A 43 0.69 6.93 -9.93
CA SER A 43 1.27 8.24 -9.58
C SER A 43 0.73 8.84 -8.27
N CYS A 44 -0.41 8.35 -7.77
CA CYS A 44 -0.98 8.76 -6.48
C CYS A 44 -0.42 7.93 -5.31
N VAL A 45 0.39 6.91 -5.58
CA VAL A 45 1.00 6.03 -4.57
C VAL A 45 2.49 6.31 -4.47
N PHE A 46 2.94 6.65 -3.27
CA PHE A 46 4.36 6.84 -2.96
C PHE A 46 4.83 5.76 -1.99
N ILE A 47 5.97 5.13 -2.30
CA ILE A 47 6.62 4.17 -1.42
C ILE A 47 7.72 4.90 -0.65
N SER A 48 7.59 4.95 0.67
CA SER A 48 8.67 5.41 1.55
C SER A 48 9.77 4.35 1.67
N GLU A 49 10.92 4.76 2.20
CA GLU A 49 11.97 3.83 2.58
C GLU A 49 11.51 2.73 3.56
N THR A 50 12.18 1.59 3.51
CA THR A 50 12.00 0.49 4.46
C THR A 50 12.59 0.88 5.81
N SER A 51 11.75 1.04 6.84
CA SER A 51 12.20 1.40 8.18
C SER A 51 11.53 0.59 9.29
N THR A 52 12.32 0.21 10.30
CA THR A 52 11.89 -0.59 11.45
C THR A 52 10.99 0.16 12.43
N ASP A 53 11.02 1.50 12.42
CA ASP A 53 10.08 2.33 13.19
C ASP A 53 8.66 2.31 12.59
N LYS A 54 8.52 2.07 11.29
CA LYS A 54 7.22 1.95 10.59
C LYS A 54 6.71 0.53 10.56
N VAL A 55 7.58 -0.43 10.24
CA VAL A 55 7.22 -1.86 10.12
C VAL A 55 8.23 -2.73 10.88
N PRO A 56 7.97 -3.02 12.18
CA PRO A 56 8.87 -3.82 12.99
C PRO A 56 8.82 -5.31 12.62
N ASN A 57 9.84 -6.07 13.04
CA ASN A 57 9.90 -7.54 12.95
C ASN A 57 9.70 -8.11 11.53
N SER A 58 10.17 -7.38 10.51
CA SER A 58 10.06 -7.77 9.10
C SER A 58 11.01 -8.92 8.75
N SER A 59 10.56 -9.83 7.88
CA SER A 59 11.40 -10.90 7.35
C SER A 59 12.41 -10.36 6.33
N PRO A 60 13.58 -10.99 6.16
CA PRO A 60 14.54 -10.55 5.15
C PRO A 60 13.93 -10.62 3.74
N THR A 61 14.41 -9.74 2.86
CA THR A 61 14.06 -9.81 1.42
C THR A 61 14.86 -10.95 0.79
N ALA A 62 14.27 -12.14 0.76
CA ALA A 62 14.92 -13.39 0.39
C ALA A 62 13.89 -14.43 -0.12
N ALA A 63 14.39 -15.62 -0.47
CA ALA A 63 13.61 -16.80 -0.87
C ALA A 63 12.64 -16.56 -2.05
N SER A 64 12.87 -15.51 -2.85
CA SER A 64 11.98 -15.05 -3.93
C SER A 64 10.54 -14.75 -3.48
N ALA A 65 10.28 -14.67 -2.17
CA ALA A 65 8.94 -14.59 -1.59
C ALA A 65 8.48 -13.15 -1.32
N SER A 66 9.37 -12.17 -1.46
CA SER A 66 9.11 -10.81 -0.96
C SER A 66 8.01 -10.08 -1.71
N SER A 67 7.85 -10.29 -3.02
CA SER A 67 6.74 -9.69 -3.78
C SER A 67 5.39 -10.20 -3.26
N ASP A 68 5.29 -11.51 -3.07
CA ASP A 68 4.08 -12.17 -2.59
C ASP A 68 3.74 -11.73 -1.16
N MET A 69 4.72 -11.82 -0.26
CA MET A 69 4.54 -11.53 1.16
C MET A 69 4.22 -10.06 1.43
N TYR A 70 4.97 -9.13 0.83
CA TYR A 70 4.76 -7.68 1.06
C TYR A 70 3.62 -7.13 0.23
N GLY A 71 3.37 -7.66 -0.98
CA GLY A 71 2.18 -7.35 -1.76
C GLY A 71 0.91 -7.74 -1.02
N ALA A 72 0.83 -8.95 -0.45
CA ALA A 72 -0.32 -9.39 0.34
C ALA A 72 -0.53 -8.54 1.60
N ALA A 73 0.56 -8.18 2.31
CA ALA A 73 0.46 -7.30 3.49
C ALA A 73 -0.07 -5.90 3.14
N VAL A 74 0.31 -5.36 1.99
CA VAL A 74 -0.18 -4.06 1.51
C VAL A 74 -1.62 -4.15 1.07
N LEU A 75 -2.00 -5.22 0.36
CA LEU A 75 -3.39 -5.47 -0.04
C LEU A 75 -4.31 -5.54 1.19
N ASP A 76 -3.93 -6.30 2.21
CA ASP A 76 -4.68 -6.41 3.46
C ASP A 76 -4.88 -5.03 4.13
N ALA A 77 -3.82 -4.23 4.24
CA ALA A 77 -3.92 -2.88 4.78
C ALA A 77 -4.86 -1.98 3.94
N CYS A 78 -4.82 -2.09 2.60
CA CYS A 78 -5.72 -1.34 1.71
C CYS A 78 -7.19 -1.78 1.88
N GLU A 79 -7.45 -3.08 2.00
CA GLU A 79 -8.79 -3.63 2.20
C GLU A 79 -9.40 -3.18 3.54
N GLN A 80 -8.59 -3.13 4.60
CA GLN A 80 -9.01 -2.59 5.89
C GLN A 80 -9.42 -1.12 5.78
N ILE A 81 -8.66 -0.30 5.04
CA ILE A 81 -9.00 1.12 4.79
C ILE A 81 -10.29 1.23 3.98
N LYS A 82 -10.41 0.47 2.89
CA LYS A 82 -11.64 0.46 2.06
C LYS A 82 -12.88 0.06 2.84
N SER A 83 -12.75 -0.90 3.75
CA SER A 83 -13.84 -1.31 4.65
C SER A 83 -14.35 -0.13 5.49
N ARG A 84 -13.43 0.70 6.02
CA ARG A 84 -13.76 1.90 6.80
C ARG A 84 -14.41 2.99 5.93
N MET A 85 -13.96 3.14 4.68
CA MET A 85 -14.50 4.13 3.73
C MET A 85 -15.82 3.71 3.09
N LYS A 86 -16.26 2.45 3.25
CA LYS A 86 -17.42 1.87 2.56
C LYS A 86 -18.70 2.70 2.71
N THR A 87 -18.96 3.25 3.90
CA THR A 87 -20.15 4.07 4.16
C THR A 87 -20.15 5.37 3.34
N ILE A 88 -18.99 6.00 3.17
CA ILE A 88 -18.86 7.23 2.38
C ILE A 88 -18.97 6.89 0.88
N ALA A 89 -18.30 5.82 0.45
CA ALA A 89 -18.33 5.38 -0.94
C ALA A 89 -19.73 4.92 -1.39
N SER A 90 -20.55 4.35 -0.51
CA SER A 90 -21.90 3.88 -0.86
C SER A 90 -22.90 4.99 -1.15
N ASP A 91 -22.64 6.20 -0.66
CA ASP A 91 -23.54 7.35 -0.88
C ASP A 91 -23.50 7.84 -2.34
N ASN A 92 -22.51 7.42 -3.14
CA ASN A 92 -22.33 7.78 -4.56
C ASN A 92 -22.36 9.30 -4.85
N LYS A 93 -22.01 10.12 -3.86
CA LYS A 93 -21.96 11.59 -3.97
C LYS A 93 -20.57 12.13 -4.36
N HIS A 94 -19.56 11.27 -4.31
CA HIS A 94 -18.15 11.62 -4.48
C HIS A 94 -17.68 11.11 -5.84
N ALA A 95 -16.98 11.95 -6.61
CA ALA A 95 -16.56 11.64 -7.98
C ALA A 95 -15.10 11.14 -8.06
N SER A 96 -14.34 11.31 -6.98
CA SER A 96 -12.94 10.94 -6.90
C SER A 96 -12.59 10.31 -5.55
N PHE A 97 -11.40 9.71 -5.46
CA PHE A 97 -10.91 9.09 -4.21
C PHE A 97 -10.56 10.13 -3.12
N ALA A 98 -10.31 11.39 -3.52
CA ALA A 98 -9.99 12.47 -2.59
C ALA A 98 -11.25 13.11 -1.95
N GLU A 99 -12.41 12.97 -2.59
CA GLU A 99 -13.70 13.52 -2.13
C GLU A 99 -14.40 12.57 -1.16
#